data_AF-A0A811TYQ1-F1
#
_entry.id   AF-A0A811TYQ1-F1
#
_cell.length_a   1.000
_cell.length_b   1.000
_cell.length_c   1.000
_cell.angle_alpha   90.00
_cell.angle_beta   90.00
_cell.angle_gamma   90.00
#
_symmetry.space_group_name_H-M   'P 1'
#
loop_
_entity.id
_entity.type
_entity.pdbx_description
1 polymer ?
#
loop_
_entity_poly.entity_id
_entity_poly.type
_entity_poly.pdbx_seq_one_letter_code
_entity_poly.pdbx_strand_id
1 'polypeptide(L)'
;MTQSSTDFTQIHHATSEKEQEAAATASLQPPATQTVTSPANNQNCDILLGNFQIKKKRYRVLLNYDHIVWERLKAKKCSADTEAECYLKQGAVYGKHTNVLHINELIRVSKGNTKSAALRIEAPQPLAADFGAHIAGEQHNSNTPPTEQYLVLWYAERIVRSATDCNRWDVHKLVLYNADAYIVRQWHALLNKMLANTAPMRLRVRRLLVFINPYGGRKRGLHVYERHCKPLFQLAGIDASCIISQRSNQIRDILLSHDLTPFDAVCCVGGDGTVAEVINGLIFRAICDAGLDARQPPYVPKPALPVGIIPAGSTDTVAYSLHGTSDVRTAAIHLILGQQRGMDVCSVRNREGVIRFCASVLSYGYLGDVAAKSERYRWMGTKRYEFAGVKTFLKTLAMRRN
;
A
#
# COMPACT_ATOMS: atom_id res chain seq x y z
N MET A 1 47.32 8.59 -48.82
CA MET A 1 47.85 9.04 -50.13
C MET A 1 46.66 9.65 -50.86
N THR A 2 46.48 10.94 -51.09
CA THR A 2 47.32 12.17 -51.22
C THR A 2 46.35 13.36 -51.03
N GLN A 3 46.53 14.29 -50.08
CA GLN A 3 46.98 15.71 -50.24
C GLN A 3 46.41 16.43 -51.48
N SER A 4 45.87 17.67 -51.43
CA SER A 4 46.37 18.94 -50.86
C SER A 4 45.24 19.99 -50.66
N SER A 5 45.25 20.82 -49.60
CA SER A 5 45.69 22.24 -49.49
C SER A 5 44.81 23.26 -50.26
N THR A 6 44.21 24.29 -49.65
CA THR A 6 44.91 25.53 -49.21
C THR A 6 44.06 26.43 -48.30
N ASP A 7 44.75 27.13 -47.39
CA ASP A 7 44.36 28.19 -46.45
C ASP A 7 44.12 29.58 -47.08
N PHE A 8 43.73 30.54 -46.21
CA PHE A 8 43.78 32.03 -46.22
C PHE A 8 42.37 32.69 -46.12
N THR A 9 42.03 33.64 -45.22
CA THR A 9 42.80 34.53 -44.32
C THR A 9 41.92 35.07 -43.18
N GLN A 10 42.57 35.41 -42.06
CA GLN A 10 42.06 36.14 -40.90
C GLN A 10 41.70 37.62 -41.18
N ILE A 11 40.76 38.19 -40.42
CA ILE A 11 40.80 39.60 -39.99
C ILE A 11 40.52 39.69 -38.48
N HIS A 12 41.43 40.35 -37.79
CA HIS A 12 41.43 40.74 -36.38
C HIS A 12 40.41 41.85 -36.09
N HIS A 13 39.83 41.85 -34.88
CA HIS A 13 39.90 43.01 -34.00
C HIS A 13 39.68 42.56 -32.54
N ALA A 14 40.70 42.80 -31.72
CA ALA A 14 40.67 42.72 -30.28
C ALA A 14 40.60 44.14 -29.72
N THR A 15 39.84 44.33 -28.65
CA THR A 15 40.04 45.37 -27.64
C THR A 15 39.68 44.77 -26.29
N SER A 16 40.65 44.82 -25.38
CA SER A 16 40.53 44.62 -23.94
C SER A 16 39.68 45.75 -23.32
N GLU A 17 39.27 45.77 -22.05
CA GLU A 17 39.91 45.27 -20.85
C GLU A 17 38.92 45.34 -19.66
N LYS A 18 39.18 44.47 -18.68
CA LYS A 18 38.87 44.57 -17.25
C LYS A 18 38.45 45.96 -16.75
N GLU A 19 37.30 46.02 -16.08
CA GLU A 19 37.11 46.84 -14.87
C GLU A 19 35.85 46.38 -14.12
N GLN A 20 35.92 46.39 -12.79
CA GLN A 20 34.85 46.16 -11.80
C GLN A 20 34.65 44.73 -11.29
N GLU A 21 35.68 44.24 -10.62
CA GLU A 21 35.49 43.49 -9.37
C GLU A 21 36.30 44.20 -8.27
N ALA A 22 35.71 44.32 -7.08
CA ALA A 22 36.25 44.84 -5.81
C ALA A 22 36.28 46.37 -5.59
N ALA A 23 35.23 46.89 -4.93
CA ALA A 23 35.31 47.55 -3.62
C ALA A 23 33.99 48.27 -3.27
N ALA A 24 33.19 47.70 -2.37
CA ALA A 24 32.35 48.46 -1.40
C ALA A 24 31.69 47.49 -0.42
N THR A 25 32.46 47.08 0.57
CA THR A 25 32.00 46.48 1.82
C THR A 25 31.41 47.60 2.69
N ALA A 26 30.09 47.63 2.90
CA ALA A 26 29.49 48.37 4.02
C ALA A 26 28.05 47.92 4.30
N SER A 27 27.88 47.21 5.42
CA SER A 27 26.74 47.22 6.35
C SER A 27 25.31 47.40 5.81
N LEU A 28 24.51 46.33 5.86
CA LEU A 28 23.06 46.41 6.09
C LEU A 28 22.58 45.15 6.83
N GLN A 29 21.85 45.38 7.92
CA GLN A 29 21.37 44.42 8.91
C GLN A 29 20.44 43.34 8.31
N PRO A 30 20.31 42.16 8.96
CA PRO A 30 19.34 41.15 8.53
C PRO A 30 17.90 41.66 8.75
N PRO A 31 16.98 41.43 7.80
CA PRO A 31 15.60 41.86 7.95
C PRO A 31 14.91 41.08 9.07
N ALA A 32 14.12 41.82 9.85
CA ALA A 32 13.42 41.36 11.04
C ALA A 32 12.59 40.08 10.81
N THR A 33 12.68 39.20 11.79
CA THR A 33 11.83 38.03 12.01
C THR A 33 10.36 38.44 11.95
N GLN A 34 9.73 38.29 10.79
CA GLN A 34 8.27 38.29 10.73
C GLN A 34 7.82 36.98 11.38
N THR A 35 7.35 37.11 12.62
CA THR A 35 6.52 36.12 13.28
C THR A 35 5.33 35.85 12.37
N VAL A 36 5.43 34.78 11.57
CA VAL A 36 4.28 34.15 10.95
C VAL A 36 3.42 33.67 12.11
N THR A 37 2.45 34.49 12.48
CA THR A 37 1.33 34.09 13.30
C THR A 37 0.71 32.89 12.61
N SER A 38 0.94 31.71 13.19
CA SER A 38 0.28 30.47 12.82
C SER A 38 -1.20 30.78 12.62
N PRO A 39 -1.82 30.40 11.48
CA PRO A 39 -3.27 30.44 11.43
C PRO A 39 -3.73 29.51 12.55
N ALA A 40 -4.47 30.07 13.50
CA ALA A 40 -5.16 29.31 14.52
C ALA A 40 -5.97 28.25 13.79
N ASN A 41 -5.41 27.05 13.72
CA ASN A 41 -6.01 25.93 13.06
C ASN A 41 -7.18 25.59 13.98
N ASN A 42 -8.39 26.04 13.60
CA ASN A 42 -9.63 25.54 14.15
C ASN A 42 -9.72 24.04 13.80
N GLN A 43 -8.93 23.24 14.51
CA GLN A 43 -9.08 21.81 14.60
C GLN A 43 -10.35 21.62 15.41
N ASN A 44 -11.46 21.34 14.73
CA ASN A 44 -12.61 20.73 15.38
C ASN A 44 -12.12 19.41 15.98
N CYS A 45 -11.76 19.46 17.25
CA CYS A 45 -11.37 18.30 18.04
C CYS A 45 -12.64 17.48 18.29
N ASP A 46 -12.97 16.56 17.39
CA ASP A 46 -14.02 15.57 17.63
C ASP A 46 -13.51 14.56 18.68
N ILE A 47 -13.41 15.01 19.93
CA ILE A 47 -13.10 14.19 21.08
C ILE A 47 -14.37 13.41 21.41
N LEU A 48 -14.45 12.18 20.90
CA LEU A 48 -15.57 11.31 21.21
C LEU A 48 -15.22 10.47 22.44
N LEU A 49 -15.94 10.70 23.53
CA LEU A 49 -15.83 9.91 24.75
C LEU A 49 -17.03 8.98 24.87
N GLY A 50 -16.79 7.69 25.10
CA GLY A 50 -17.83 6.70 25.28
C GLY A 50 -17.47 5.67 26.34
N ASN A 51 -18.47 5.27 27.15
CA ASN A 51 -18.34 4.17 28.08
C ASN A 51 -18.86 2.89 27.42
N PHE A 52 -17.95 1.99 27.04
CA PHE A 52 -18.30 0.74 26.37
C PHE A 52 -18.04 -0.46 27.26
N GLN A 53 -18.76 -1.55 27.02
CA GLN A 53 -18.44 -2.85 27.56
C GLN A 53 -17.62 -3.65 26.54
N ILE A 54 -16.49 -4.20 27.00
CA ILE A 54 -15.61 -5.07 26.23
C ILE A 54 -15.45 -6.35 27.05
N LYS A 55 -15.89 -7.49 26.50
CA LYS A 55 -15.89 -8.80 27.20
C LYS A 55 -16.50 -8.71 28.63
N LYS A 56 -17.67 -8.05 28.76
CA LYS A 56 -18.41 -7.82 30.02
C LYS A 56 -17.72 -6.90 31.05
N LYS A 57 -16.60 -6.27 30.71
CA LYS A 57 -15.92 -5.28 31.57
C LYS A 57 -16.15 -3.88 31.01
N ARG A 58 -16.24 -2.87 31.88
CA ARG A 58 -16.46 -1.46 31.49
C ARG A 58 -15.14 -0.78 31.16
N TYR A 59 -15.12 -0.07 30.04
CA TYR A 59 -13.98 0.69 29.55
C TYR A 59 -14.43 2.10 29.19
N ARG A 60 -13.56 3.07 29.50
CA ARG A 60 -13.62 4.40 28.95
C ARG A 60 -12.89 4.34 27.61
N VAL A 61 -13.58 4.66 26.52
CA VAL A 61 -13.04 4.69 25.16
C VAL A 61 -13.06 6.14 24.69
N LEU A 62 -11.93 6.59 24.18
CA LEU A 62 -11.69 7.94 23.73
C LEU A 62 -11.21 7.88 22.28
N LEU A 63 -11.86 8.61 21.39
CA LEU A 63 -11.31 8.94 20.08
C LEU A 63 -10.60 10.28 20.22
N ASN A 64 -9.27 10.26 20.04
CA ASN A 64 -8.40 11.42 20.15
C ASN A 64 -7.67 11.59 18.82
N TYR A 65 -8.10 12.55 18.00
CA TYR A 65 -7.62 12.75 16.63
C TYR A 65 -7.67 11.46 15.82
N ASP A 66 -6.52 10.82 15.62
CA ASP A 66 -6.29 9.62 14.82
C ASP A 66 -6.07 8.35 15.67
N HIS A 67 -6.29 8.43 16.99
CA HIS A 67 -6.11 7.33 17.92
C HIS A 67 -7.41 6.99 18.66
N ILE A 68 -7.73 5.71 18.73
CA ILE A 68 -8.74 5.15 19.62
C ILE A 68 -8.01 4.60 20.84
N VAL A 69 -8.31 5.17 21.99
CA VAL A 69 -7.66 4.88 23.26
C VAL A 69 -8.69 4.28 24.21
N TRP A 70 -8.40 3.15 24.83
CA TRP A 70 -9.30 2.60 25.84
C TRP A 70 -8.60 2.10 27.10
N GLU A 71 -9.22 2.44 28.22
CA GLU A 71 -8.74 2.13 29.57
C GLU A 71 -9.86 1.49 30.39
N ARG A 72 -9.50 0.48 31.18
CA ARG A 72 -10.48 -0.23 32.02
C ARG A 72 -10.91 0.67 33.17
N LEU A 73 -12.23 0.87 33.32
CA LEU A 73 -12.78 1.54 34.49
C LEU A 73 -12.64 0.61 35.70
N LYS A 74 -11.99 1.12 36.76
CA LYS A 74 -11.95 0.44 38.06
C LYS A 74 -13.36 0.50 38.66
N ALA A 75 -13.80 -0.59 39.28
CA ALA A 75 -15.03 -0.54 40.10
C ALA A 75 -14.74 0.39 41.29
N LYS A 76 -15.44 1.52 41.40
CA LYS A 76 -15.20 2.50 42.46
C LYS A 76 -15.41 1.87 43.84
N LYS A 77 -14.34 1.85 44.65
CA LYS A 77 -14.39 2.33 46.04
C LYS A 77 -13.64 3.67 46.02
N CYS A 78 -14.37 4.79 46.06
CA CYS A 78 -13.99 6.16 46.45
C CYS A 78 -14.73 7.24 45.64
N SER A 79 -15.00 8.36 46.31
CA SER A 79 -15.94 9.44 45.99
C SER A 79 -15.68 10.20 44.69
N ALA A 80 -16.69 10.93 44.21
CA ALA A 80 -16.77 11.53 42.88
C ALA A 80 -15.90 12.78 42.65
N ASP A 81 -15.45 13.44 43.71
CA ASP A 81 -14.96 14.83 43.59
C ASP A 81 -13.47 14.96 43.29
N THR A 82 -12.67 13.89 43.40
CA THR A 82 -11.19 13.97 43.24
C THR A 82 -10.69 13.53 41.85
N GLU A 83 -11.54 12.95 41.00
CA GLU A 83 -11.12 12.39 39.70
C GLU A 83 -10.98 13.46 38.61
N ALA A 84 -11.83 14.49 38.58
CA ALA A 84 -11.81 15.50 37.52
C ALA A 84 -10.56 16.41 37.58
N GLU A 85 -10.08 16.75 38.78
CA GLU A 85 -8.90 17.61 38.96
C GLU A 85 -7.56 16.94 38.61
N CYS A 86 -7.50 15.61 38.68
CA CYS A 86 -6.26 14.86 38.43
C CYS A 86 -5.93 14.73 36.93
N TYR A 87 -6.96 14.67 36.08
CA TYR A 87 -6.79 14.46 34.63
C TYR A 87 -6.44 15.73 33.84
N LEU A 88 -6.86 16.92 34.28
CA LEU A 88 -6.51 18.18 33.61
C LEU A 88 -5.04 18.59 33.82
N LYS A 89 -4.35 18.03 34.84
CA LYS A 89 -2.96 18.36 35.19
C LYS A 89 -1.91 17.46 34.52
N GLN A 90 -2.31 16.33 33.91
CA GLN A 90 -1.39 15.41 33.24
C GLN A 90 -1.50 15.56 31.72
N GLY A 91 -0.57 16.32 31.15
CA GLY A 91 -0.32 16.28 29.70
C GLY A 91 -0.16 14.83 29.22
N ALA A 92 -0.56 14.58 27.97
CA ALA A 92 -0.82 13.28 27.34
C ALA A 92 0.25 12.19 27.56
N VAL A 93 0.27 11.58 28.75
CA VAL A 93 1.03 10.37 29.06
C VAL A 93 0.02 9.27 29.36
N TYR A 94 -0.29 8.47 28.35
CA TYR A 94 -1.18 7.32 28.49
C TYR A 94 -0.62 6.35 29.55
N GLY A 95 -1.43 5.97 30.55
CA GLY A 95 -0.99 5.11 31.65
C GLY A 95 -0.60 3.69 31.20
N LYS A 96 0.15 2.95 32.03
CA LYS A 96 0.71 1.60 31.75
C LYS A 96 -0.32 0.51 31.34
N HIS A 97 -1.62 0.76 31.44
CA HIS A 97 -2.70 -0.18 31.08
C HIS A 97 -3.61 0.34 29.97
N THR A 98 -3.18 1.38 29.28
CA THR A 98 -3.91 2.00 28.18
C THR A 98 -3.66 1.22 26.90
N ASN A 99 -4.72 0.90 26.16
CA ASN A 99 -4.59 0.33 24.83
C ASN A 99 -4.82 1.45 23.82
N VAL A 100 -4.04 1.42 22.74
CA VAL A 100 -4.07 2.43 21.68
C VAL A 100 -4.21 1.72 20.35
N LEU A 101 -5.17 2.15 19.54
CA LEU A 101 -5.37 1.71 18.16
C LEU A 101 -5.31 2.94 17.27
N HIS A 102 -4.45 2.93 16.25
CA HIS A 102 -4.42 4.01 15.30
C HIS A 102 -5.53 3.83 14.25
N ILE A 103 -6.26 4.88 13.90
CA ILE A 103 -7.30 4.86 12.85
C ILE A 103 -6.74 4.37 11.50
N ASN A 104 -5.45 4.59 11.28
CA ASN A 104 -4.71 4.15 10.11
C ASN A 104 -4.52 2.62 10.01
N GLU A 105 -4.76 1.90 11.09
CA GLU A 105 -4.70 0.44 11.17
C GLU A 105 -6.11 -0.18 11.05
N LEU A 106 -7.16 0.64 11.03
CA LEU A 106 -8.54 0.21 10.97
C LEU A 106 -8.90 -0.27 9.54
N ILE A 107 -9.43 -1.49 9.45
CA ILE A 107 -9.85 -2.17 8.21
C ILE A 107 -11.34 -1.99 7.93
N ARG A 108 -12.19 -2.10 8.96
CA ARG A 108 -13.65 -1.94 8.81
C ARG A 108 -14.30 -1.59 10.13
N VAL A 109 -15.36 -0.80 10.05
CA VAL A 109 -16.26 -0.52 11.16
C VAL A 109 -17.64 -1.03 10.80
N SER A 110 -18.25 -1.80 11.69
CA SER A 110 -19.61 -2.30 11.53
C SER A 110 -20.38 -2.15 12.82
N LYS A 111 -21.71 -2.06 12.72
CA LYS A 111 -22.62 -2.02 13.87
C LYS A 111 -23.73 -3.05 13.72
N GLY A 112 -24.41 -3.39 14.81
CA GLY A 112 -25.56 -4.30 14.74
C GLY A 112 -26.30 -4.45 16.07
N ASN A 113 -27.53 -4.96 15.98
CA ASN A 113 -28.40 -5.19 17.15
C ASN A 113 -27.86 -6.32 18.05
N THR A 114 -27.17 -7.29 17.47
CA THR A 114 -26.52 -8.37 18.19
C THR A 114 -25.04 -8.42 17.84
N LYS A 115 -24.23 -9.03 18.71
CA LYS A 115 -22.81 -9.29 18.43
C LYS A 115 -22.63 -10.06 17.13
N SER A 116 -23.49 -11.06 16.87
CA SER A 116 -23.41 -11.87 15.65
C SER A 116 -23.77 -11.05 14.41
N ALA A 117 -24.79 -10.19 14.47
CA ALA A 117 -25.16 -9.30 13.38
C ALA A 117 -24.02 -8.30 13.06
N ALA A 118 -23.43 -7.67 14.07
CA ALA A 118 -22.33 -6.72 13.88
C ALA A 118 -21.04 -7.37 13.33
N LEU A 119 -20.88 -8.69 13.48
CA LEU A 119 -19.76 -9.46 12.96
C LEU A 119 -19.96 -9.97 11.53
N ARG A 120 -21.18 -9.85 10.96
CA ARG A 120 -21.43 -10.29 9.58
C ARG A 120 -20.67 -9.39 8.62
N ILE A 121 -19.91 -10.03 7.73
CA ILE A 121 -19.24 -9.38 6.61
C ILE A 121 -20.21 -9.53 5.45
N GLU A 122 -20.98 -8.49 5.17
CA GLU A 122 -21.77 -8.43 3.93
C GLU A 122 -20.83 -8.15 2.76
N ALA A 123 -21.11 -8.81 1.63
CA ALA A 123 -20.42 -8.55 0.38
C ALA A 123 -20.59 -7.07 0.00
N PRO A 124 -19.60 -6.44 -0.66
CA PRO A 124 -19.79 -5.11 -1.22
C PRO A 124 -21.05 -5.14 -2.11
N GLN A 125 -22.04 -4.31 -1.79
CA GLN A 125 -23.10 -4.06 -2.77
C GLN A 125 -22.42 -3.39 -3.98
N PRO A 126 -22.74 -3.78 -5.22
CA PRO A 126 -22.30 -3.02 -6.39
C PRO A 126 -22.69 -1.57 -6.16
N LEU A 127 -21.75 -0.63 -6.33
CA LEU A 127 -22.06 0.80 -6.31
C LEU A 127 -23.04 1.05 -7.45
N ALA A 128 -24.33 1.08 -7.12
CA ALA A 128 -25.38 1.44 -8.05
C ALA A 128 -25.06 2.85 -8.56
N ALA A 129 -25.19 3.03 -9.88
CA ALA A 129 -25.19 4.36 -10.47
C ALA A 129 -26.22 5.22 -9.74
N ASP A 130 -25.79 6.33 -9.16
CA ASP A 130 -26.70 7.32 -8.57
C ASP A 130 -27.72 7.72 -9.63
N PHE A 131 -29.01 7.51 -9.33
CA PHE A 131 -30.13 8.45 -9.39
C PHE A 131 -31.48 7.70 -9.43
N GLY A 132 -32.22 7.79 -8.32
CA GLY A 132 -33.68 7.72 -8.30
C GLY A 132 -34.32 6.33 -8.31
N ALA A 133 -34.76 5.85 -7.13
CA ALA A 133 -36.16 5.47 -6.86
C ALA A 133 -36.26 4.54 -5.63
N HIS A 134 -36.97 5.04 -4.63
CA HIS A 134 -37.86 4.35 -3.68
C HIS A 134 -37.59 2.91 -3.22
N ILE A 135 -37.34 2.83 -1.90
CA ILE A 135 -38.10 2.02 -0.93
C ILE A 135 -38.79 0.77 -1.49
N ALA A 136 -38.11 -0.37 -1.36
CA ALA A 136 -38.69 -1.68 -1.08
C ALA A 136 -37.60 -2.42 -0.29
N GLY A 137 -37.76 -2.80 0.98
CA GLY A 137 -38.93 -3.41 1.58
C GLY A 137 -38.69 -4.91 1.73
N GLU A 138 -37.60 -5.34 2.39
CA GLU A 138 -37.46 -6.72 2.85
C GLU A 138 -37.74 -6.79 4.35
N GLN A 139 -38.85 -7.47 4.65
CA GLN A 139 -39.47 -7.58 5.96
C GLN A 139 -38.65 -8.48 6.88
N HIS A 140 -38.12 -7.91 7.96
CA HIS A 140 -37.73 -8.68 9.14
C HIS A 140 -38.79 -8.47 10.22
N ASN A 141 -39.59 -9.50 10.45
CA ASN A 141 -40.68 -9.50 11.41
C ASN A 141 -40.10 -9.61 12.83
N SER A 142 -39.78 -8.46 13.44
CA SER A 142 -39.47 -8.34 14.87
C SER A 142 -39.93 -6.97 15.37
N ASN A 143 -40.94 -6.95 16.24
CA ASN A 143 -41.58 -5.77 16.85
C ASN A 143 -40.68 -4.97 17.84
N THR A 144 -39.36 -4.95 17.64
CA THR A 144 -38.42 -4.16 18.44
C THR A 144 -37.65 -3.20 17.54
N PRO A 145 -37.63 -1.89 17.85
CA PRO A 145 -36.83 -0.95 17.08
C PRO A 145 -35.35 -1.39 17.15
N PRO A 146 -34.62 -1.42 16.02
CA PRO A 146 -33.23 -1.83 16.00
C PRO A 146 -32.39 -0.87 16.85
N THR A 147 -31.88 -1.36 17.98
CA THR A 147 -31.10 -0.56 18.93
C THR A 147 -29.60 -0.50 18.61
N GLU A 148 -29.11 -1.26 17.63
CA GLU A 148 -27.73 -1.19 17.11
C GLU A 148 -26.64 -1.05 18.21
N GLN A 149 -26.73 -1.83 19.28
CA GLN A 149 -25.94 -1.63 20.50
C GLN A 149 -24.50 -2.14 20.43
N TYR A 150 -24.13 -2.84 19.34
CA TYR A 150 -22.79 -3.36 19.13
C TYR A 150 -22.08 -2.58 18.04
N LEU A 151 -20.82 -2.20 18.30
CA LEU A 151 -19.86 -1.64 17.36
C LEU A 151 -18.67 -2.59 17.27
N VAL A 152 -18.24 -2.93 16.06
CA VAL A 152 -17.09 -3.80 15.81
C VAL A 152 -16.07 -3.03 15.00
N LEU A 153 -14.84 -3.00 15.51
CA LEU A 153 -13.68 -2.44 14.82
C LEU A 153 -12.79 -3.60 14.39
N TRP A 154 -12.64 -3.80 13.09
CA TRP A 154 -11.65 -4.70 12.51
C TRP A 154 -10.39 -3.90 12.23
N TYR A 155 -9.25 -4.33 12.75
CA TYR A 155 -7.99 -3.60 12.60
C TYR A 155 -6.83 -4.57 12.36
N ALA A 156 -5.76 -4.06 11.77
CA ALA A 156 -4.52 -4.79 11.57
C ALA A 156 -3.54 -4.47 12.70
N GLU A 157 -2.81 -5.47 13.17
CA GLU A 157 -1.76 -5.28 14.17
C GLU A 157 -0.51 -6.04 13.75
N ARG A 158 0.65 -5.42 13.93
CA ARG A 158 1.93 -6.06 13.67
C ARG A 158 2.22 -7.09 14.76
N ILE A 159 2.56 -8.30 14.36
CA ILE A 159 2.89 -9.41 15.26
C ILE A 159 4.29 -9.16 15.84
N VAL A 160 4.36 -8.73 17.10
CA VAL A 160 5.63 -8.56 17.83
C VAL A 160 5.87 -9.77 18.74
N ARG A 161 6.08 -10.95 18.14
CA ARG A 161 6.35 -12.20 18.88
C ARG A 161 7.80 -12.66 18.83
N SER A 162 8.57 -12.18 17.86
CA SER A 162 9.98 -12.55 17.66
C SER A 162 10.77 -11.37 17.08
N ALA A 163 12.03 -11.23 17.47
CA ALA A 163 12.95 -10.25 16.89
C ALA A 163 13.20 -10.48 15.38
N THR A 164 13.06 -11.72 14.90
CA THR A 164 13.32 -12.11 13.50
C THR A 164 12.06 -12.18 12.61
N ASP A 165 10.86 -12.16 13.21
CA ASP A 165 9.59 -12.27 12.49
C ASP A 165 8.70 -11.04 12.75
N CYS A 166 9.33 -9.88 12.83
CA CYS A 166 8.70 -8.64 13.28
C CYS A 166 7.88 -7.91 12.21
N ASN A 167 7.91 -8.36 10.96
CA ASN A 167 7.23 -7.71 9.85
C ASN A 167 5.86 -8.30 9.52
N ARG A 168 5.42 -9.36 10.20
CA ARG A 168 4.09 -9.94 9.93
C ARG A 168 2.98 -9.14 10.55
N TRP A 169 1.84 -9.09 9.88
CA TRP A 169 0.61 -8.47 10.36
C TRP A 169 -0.49 -9.50 10.48
N ASP A 170 -1.38 -9.31 11.45
CA ASP A 170 -2.59 -10.11 11.60
C ASP A 170 -3.81 -9.19 11.74
N VAL A 171 -4.99 -9.77 11.49
CA VAL A 171 -6.27 -9.06 11.62
C VAL A 171 -6.90 -9.38 12.96
N HIS A 172 -7.22 -8.32 13.70
CA HIS A 172 -7.85 -8.35 15.00
C HIS A 172 -9.22 -7.69 14.96
N LYS A 173 -10.02 -7.95 16.00
CA LYS A 173 -11.33 -7.35 16.17
C LYS A 173 -11.55 -6.87 17.59
N LEU A 174 -12.09 -5.67 17.72
CA LEU A 174 -12.55 -5.09 18.97
C LEU A 174 -14.07 -4.99 18.93
N VAL A 175 -14.75 -5.65 19.87
CA VAL A 175 -16.20 -5.62 20.00
C VAL A 175 -16.57 -4.73 21.17
N LEU A 176 -17.23 -3.63 20.87
CA LEU A 176 -17.68 -2.62 21.81
C LEU A 176 -19.21 -2.72 21.94
N TYR A 177 -19.71 -2.76 23.16
CA TYR A 177 -21.15 -2.71 23.44
C TYR A 177 -21.50 -1.43 24.21
N ASN A 178 -22.58 -0.77 23.84
CA ASN A 178 -23.16 0.32 24.61
C ASN A 178 -24.68 0.13 24.71
N ALA A 179 -25.25 0.35 25.89
CA ALA A 179 -26.69 0.28 26.07
C ALA A 179 -27.41 1.38 25.26
N ASP A 180 -26.74 2.53 25.11
CA ASP A 180 -27.23 3.64 24.30
C ASP A 180 -26.83 3.47 22.82
N ALA A 181 -27.85 3.17 22.02
CA ALA A 181 -27.81 3.07 20.56
C ALA A 181 -27.27 4.35 19.89
N TYR A 182 -27.57 5.51 20.46
CA TYR A 182 -27.17 6.79 19.90
C TYR A 182 -25.64 6.95 19.91
N ILE A 183 -24.99 6.55 21.02
CA ILE A 183 -23.54 6.56 21.13
C ILE A 183 -22.92 5.66 20.04
N VAL A 184 -23.43 4.43 19.85
CA VAL A 184 -22.91 3.53 18.82
C VAL A 184 -23.04 4.13 17.41
N ARG A 185 -24.19 4.74 17.11
CA ARG A 185 -24.43 5.38 15.80
C ARG A 185 -23.49 6.56 15.55
N GLN A 186 -23.27 7.42 16.55
CA GLN A 186 -22.32 8.54 16.47
C GLN A 186 -20.89 8.05 16.21
N TRP A 187 -20.42 7.07 17.00
CA TRP A 187 -19.11 6.46 16.81
C TRP A 187 -18.96 5.82 15.42
N HIS A 188 -19.96 5.07 14.98
CA HIS A 188 -19.96 4.43 13.67
C HIS A 188 -19.88 5.45 12.53
N ALA A 189 -20.68 6.52 12.58
CA ALA A 189 -20.70 7.55 11.55
C ALA A 189 -19.36 8.30 11.50
N LEU A 190 -18.82 8.71 12.65
CA LEU A 190 -17.55 9.43 12.72
C LEU A 190 -16.38 8.58 12.22
N LEU A 191 -16.25 7.33 12.71
CA LEU A 191 -15.16 6.46 12.29
C LEU A 191 -15.22 6.13 10.79
N ASN A 192 -16.41 5.91 10.23
CA ASN A 192 -16.55 5.70 8.79
C ASN A 192 -16.22 6.96 7.99
N LYS A 193 -16.61 8.15 8.47
CA LYS A 193 -16.22 9.43 7.86
C LYS A 193 -14.69 9.58 7.88
N MET A 194 -14.03 9.25 8.98
CA MET A 194 -12.57 9.27 9.07
C MET A 194 -11.91 8.26 8.13
N LEU A 195 -12.43 7.04 8.03
CA LEU A 195 -11.93 6.03 7.09
C LEU A 195 -12.10 6.46 5.63
N ALA A 196 -13.20 7.14 5.30
CA ALA A 196 -13.43 7.68 3.96
C ALA A 196 -12.51 8.87 3.65
N ASN A 197 -12.20 9.70 4.64
CA ASN A 197 -11.41 10.92 4.50
C ASN A 197 -9.92 10.73 4.86
N THR A 198 -9.41 9.49 4.79
CA THR A 198 -8.00 9.22 5.10
C THR A 198 -7.13 10.05 4.14
N ALA A 199 -6.27 10.90 4.71
CA ALA A 199 -5.46 11.94 4.07
C ALA A 199 -4.81 11.56 2.72
N PRO A 200 -4.42 12.53 1.87
CA PRO A 200 -3.91 12.31 0.51
C PRO A 200 -2.69 11.37 0.36
N MET A 201 -2.02 11.00 1.45
CA MET A 201 -0.92 10.03 1.46
C MET A 201 -1.34 8.55 1.54
N ARG A 202 -2.62 8.22 1.79
CA ARG A 202 -3.09 6.84 1.90
C ARG A 202 -4.41 6.66 1.15
N LEU A 203 -4.30 6.42 -0.16
CA LEU A 203 -5.45 6.02 -0.97
C LEU A 203 -5.96 4.65 -0.50
N ARG A 204 -7.10 4.66 0.19
CA ARG A 204 -7.77 3.41 0.56
C ARG A 204 -8.45 2.84 -0.68
N VAL A 205 -7.89 1.75 -1.21
CA VAL A 205 -8.38 1.08 -2.40
C VAL A 205 -9.82 0.61 -2.18
N ARG A 206 -10.73 0.93 -3.11
CA ARG A 206 -12.11 0.40 -3.12
C ARG A 206 -12.32 -0.54 -4.31
N ARG A 207 -11.79 -0.18 -5.48
CA ARG A 207 -11.87 -0.98 -6.71
C ARG A 207 -10.47 -1.46 -7.10
N LEU A 208 -10.27 -2.76 -7.13
CA LEU A 208 -8.98 -3.39 -7.34
C LEU A 208 -9.01 -4.33 -8.56
N LEU A 209 -8.12 -4.10 -9.53
CA LEU A 209 -7.89 -5.06 -10.61
C LEU A 209 -6.80 -6.05 -10.19
N VAL A 210 -7.14 -7.34 -10.08
CA VAL A 210 -6.23 -8.39 -9.61
C VAL A 210 -5.84 -9.33 -10.75
N PHE A 211 -4.56 -9.37 -11.09
CA PHE A 211 -3.98 -10.36 -11.99
C PHE A 211 -3.45 -11.56 -11.22
N ILE A 212 -3.92 -12.75 -11.55
CA ILE A 212 -3.53 -13.99 -10.87
C ILE A 212 -2.79 -14.87 -11.86
N ASN A 213 -1.54 -15.22 -11.55
CA ASN A 213 -0.78 -16.20 -12.31
C ASN A 213 -0.92 -17.59 -11.67
N PRO A 214 -1.72 -18.51 -12.25
CA PRO A 214 -1.92 -19.83 -11.66
C PRO A 214 -0.71 -20.77 -11.87
N TYR A 215 0.16 -20.47 -12.83
CA TYR A 215 1.27 -21.33 -13.24
C TYR A 215 2.64 -20.91 -12.69
N GLY A 216 2.71 -19.75 -12.01
CA GLY A 216 3.93 -19.23 -11.41
C GLY A 216 4.49 -20.16 -10.32
N GLY A 217 5.80 -20.39 -10.33
CA GLY A 217 6.53 -21.11 -9.28
C GLY A 217 5.87 -22.42 -8.86
N ARG A 218 5.32 -22.44 -7.64
CA ARG A 218 4.68 -23.60 -6.99
C ARG A 218 3.26 -23.90 -7.49
N LYS A 219 2.76 -23.18 -8.51
CA LYS A 219 1.39 -23.30 -9.06
C LYS A 219 0.29 -23.07 -8.02
N ARG A 220 0.51 -22.10 -7.12
CA ARG A 220 -0.40 -21.80 -6.00
C ARG A 220 -1.10 -20.45 -6.10
N GLY A 221 -0.87 -19.66 -7.16
CA GLY A 221 -1.40 -18.28 -7.25
C GLY A 221 -2.90 -18.17 -7.00
N LEU A 222 -3.71 -19.00 -7.66
CA LEU A 222 -5.16 -19.02 -7.46
C LEU A 222 -5.56 -19.45 -6.04
N HIS A 223 -4.94 -20.51 -5.52
CA HIS A 223 -5.20 -20.97 -4.16
C HIS A 223 -4.82 -19.93 -3.10
N VAL A 224 -3.69 -19.25 -3.30
CA VAL A 224 -3.20 -18.17 -2.42
C VAL A 224 -4.20 -17.03 -2.38
N TYR A 225 -4.67 -16.59 -3.56
CA TYR A 225 -5.70 -15.54 -3.64
C TYR A 225 -7.00 -15.95 -2.94
N GLU A 226 -7.58 -17.09 -3.30
CA GLU A 226 -8.87 -17.55 -2.76
C GLU A 226 -8.82 -17.79 -1.25
N ARG A 227 -7.73 -18.36 -0.74
CA ARG A 227 -7.62 -18.73 0.68
C ARG A 227 -7.24 -17.56 1.58
N HIS A 228 -6.42 -16.62 1.10
CA HIS A 228 -5.80 -15.62 1.97
C HIS A 228 -6.15 -14.19 1.58
N CYS A 229 -6.22 -13.86 0.29
CA CYS A 229 -6.46 -12.48 -0.14
C CYS A 229 -7.94 -12.14 -0.21
N LYS A 230 -8.73 -12.98 -0.87
CA LYS A 230 -10.17 -12.76 -1.09
C LYS A 230 -10.95 -12.53 0.22
N PRO A 231 -10.76 -13.30 1.30
CA PRO A 231 -11.47 -13.05 2.57
C PRO A 231 -11.10 -11.70 3.19
N LEU A 232 -9.84 -11.27 3.05
CA LEU A 232 -9.37 -9.99 3.57
C LEU A 232 -9.90 -8.82 2.73
N PHE A 233 -9.94 -8.95 1.41
CA PHE A 233 -10.53 -7.94 0.52
C PHE A 233 -12.04 -7.80 0.76
N GLN A 234 -12.76 -8.90 0.93
CA GLN A 234 -14.17 -8.90 1.32
C GLN A 234 -14.39 -8.25 2.70
N LEU A 235 -13.53 -8.57 3.68
CA LEU A 235 -13.58 -7.92 4.99
C LEU A 235 -13.40 -6.40 4.86
N ALA A 236 -12.45 -5.95 4.05
CA ALA A 236 -12.17 -4.53 3.82
C ALA A 236 -13.21 -3.81 2.95
N GLY A 237 -14.15 -4.53 2.34
CA GLY A 237 -15.12 -3.97 1.40
C GLY A 237 -14.50 -3.56 0.06
N ILE A 238 -13.40 -4.20 -0.33
CA ILE A 238 -12.75 -3.98 -1.63
C ILE A 238 -13.48 -4.81 -2.69
N ASP A 239 -13.95 -4.13 -3.73
CA ASP A 239 -14.42 -4.75 -4.96
C ASP A 239 -13.22 -5.17 -5.81
N ALA A 240 -12.95 -6.47 -5.86
CA ALA A 240 -11.79 -7.04 -6.53
C ALA A 240 -12.21 -7.76 -7.81
N SER A 241 -11.89 -7.18 -8.96
CA SER A 241 -12.06 -7.79 -10.28
C SER A 241 -10.84 -8.65 -10.63
N CYS A 242 -11.02 -9.95 -10.79
CA CYS A 242 -9.91 -10.88 -11.00
C CYS A 242 -9.76 -11.32 -12.45
N ILE A 243 -8.53 -11.32 -12.94
CA ILE A 243 -8.15 -11.89 -14.24
C ILE A 243 -7.07 -12.96 -14.01
N ILE A 244 -7.38 -14.19 -14.39
CA ILE A 244 -6.44 -15.30 -14.35
C ILE A 244 -5.63 -15.30 -15.66
N SER A 245 -4.31 -15.13 -15.57
CA SER A 245 -3.45 -15.17 -16.75
C SER A 245 -3.24 -16.60 -17.26
N GLN A 246 -3.22 -16.73 -18.57
CA GLN A 246 -3.13 -17.99 -19.31
C GLN A 246 -1.80 -18.13 -20.04
N ARG A 247 -1.16 -17.01 -20.39
CA ARG A 247 0.13 -16.98 -21.10
C ARG A 247 1.05 -15.89 -20.59
N SER A 248 2.33 -16.02 -20.94
CA SER A 248 3.33 -14.97 -20.72
C SER A 248 2.95 -13.67 -21.45
N ASN A 249 3.24 -12.54 -20.82
CA ASN A 249 2.93 -11.17 -21.27
C ASN A 249 1.44 -10.82 -21.38
N GLN A 250 0.50 -11.71 -21.04
CA GLN A 250 -0.92 -11.38 -21.14
C GLN A 250 -1.29 -10.22 -20.20
N ILE A 251 -0.69 -10.15 -19.02
CA ILE A 251 -1.00 -9.10 -18.05
C ILE A 251 -0.57 -7.75 -18.61
N ARG A 252 0.63 -7.70 -19.21
CA ARG A 252 1.14 -6.52 -19.92
C ARG A 252 0.18 -6.09 -21.03
N ASP A 253 -0.26 -7.02 -21.87
CA ASP A 253 -1.12 -6.73 -23.01
C ASP A 253 -2.49 -6.17 -22.56
N ILE A 254 -3.05 -6.71 -21.48
CA ILE A 254 -4.31 -6.23 -20.89
C ILE A 254 -4.12 -4.81 -20.35
N LEU A 255 -3.06 -4.56 -19.57
CA LEU A 255 -2.77 -3.23 -19.02
C LEU A 255 -2.57 -2.16 -20.09
N LEU A 256 -2.06 -2.53 -21.27
CA LEU A 256 -1.89 -1.62 -22.39
C LEU A 256 -3.22 -1.32 -23.10
N SER A 257 -4.11 -2.29 -23.22
CA SER A 257 -5.31 -2.22 -24.07
C SER A 257 -6.60 -1.86 -23.34
N HIS A 258 -6.73 -2.22 -22.06
CA HIS A 258 -7.97 -2.05 -21.32
C HIS A 258 -8.07 -0.65 -20.69
N ASP A 259 -9.31 -0.24 -20.44
CA ASP A 259 -9.57 0.95 -19.62
C ASP A 259 -9.30 0.63 -18.15
N LEU A 260 -8.43 1.41 -17.54
CA LEU A 260 -8.03 1.27 -16.13
C LEU A 260 -8.63 2.39 -15.25
N THR A 261 -9.34 3.36 -15.82
CA THR A 261 -10.00 4.45 -15.08
C THR A 261 -10.98 3.97 -13.99
N PRO A 262 -11.65 2.80 -14.10
CA PRO A 262 -12.53 2.32 -13.04
C PRO A 262 -11.81 1.77 -11.82
N PHE A 263 -10.48 1.62 -11.84
CA PHE A 263 -9.74 0.99 -10.74
C PHE A 263 -8.91 2.01 -9.97
N ASP A 264 -8.82 1.81 -8.66
CA ASP A 264 -8.00 2.67 -7.80
C ASP A 264 -6.57 2.12 -7.67
N ALA A 265 -6.38 0.82 -7.95
CA ALA A 265 -5.10 0.13 -7.91
C ALA A 265 -5.10 -1.14 -8.78
N VAL A 266 -3.90 -1.60 -9.13
CA VAL A 266 -3.67 -2.93 -9.72
C VAL A 266 -2.96 -3.82 -8.71
N CYS A 267 -3.31 -5.09 -8.65
CA CYS A 267 -2.64 -6.08 -7.81
C CYS A 267 -2.19 -7.27 -8.66
N CYS A 268 -1.01 -7.83 -8.38
CA CYS A 268 -0.60 -9.12 -8.94
C CYS A 268 -0.40 -10.16 -7.84
N VAL A 269 -0.92 -11.36 -8.09
CA VAL A 269 -0.68 -12.57 -7.30
C VAL A 269 0.21 -13.49 -8.12
N GLY A 270 1.49 -13.55 -7.77
CA GLY A 270 2.49 -14.27 -8.55
C GLY A 270 3.91 -14.09 -8.02
N GLY A 271 4.88 -14.48 -8.84
CA GLY A 271 6.31 -14.24 -8.55
C GLY A 271 6.86 -13.04 -9.30
N ASP A 272 8.19 -12.86 -9.25
CA ASP A 272 8.88 -11.69 -9.82
C ASP A 272 8.59 -11.48 -11.32
N GLY A 273 8.37 -12.54 -12.10
CA GLY A 273 7.97 -12.43 -13.51
C GLY A 273 6.58 -11.81 -13.71
N THR A 274 5.63 -12.11 -12.81
CA THR A 274 4.27 -11.53 -12.84
C THR A 274 4.32 -10.06 -12.43
N VAL A 275 5.14 -9.74 -11.43
CA VAL A 275 5.42 -8.35 -11.04
C VAL A 275 6.04 -7.57 -12.21
N ALA A 276 7.00 -8.17 -12.92
CA ALA A 276 7.64 -7.56 -14.08
C ALA A 276 6.64 -7.27 -15.21
N GLU A 277 5.69 -8.17 -15.48
CA GLU A 277 4.64 -7.92 -16.48
C GLU A 277 3.76 -6.72 -16.11
N VAL A 278 3.35 -6.60 -14.83
CA VAL A 278 2.54 -5.46 -14.36
C VAL A 278 3.31 -4.15 -14.46
N ILE A 279 4.54 -4.11 -13.94
CA ILE A 279 5.37 -2.90 -13.95
C ILE A 279 5.63 -2.44 -15.38
N ASN A 280 6.00 -3.36 -16.27
CA ASN A 280 6.21 -3.02 -17.67
C ASN A 280 4.90 -2.56 -18.32
N GLY A 281 3.78 -3.27 -18.12
CA GLY A 281 2.48 -2.88 -18.66
C GLY A 281 2.11 -1.45 -18.29
N LEU A 282 2.21 -1.09 -17.01
CA LEU A 282 1.87 0.23 -16.50
C LEU A 282 2.83 1.34 -16.95
N ILE A 283 4.14 1.09 -16.98
CA ILE A 283 5.11 2.09 -17.45
C ILE A 283 4.94 2.34 -18.94
N PHE A 284 4.82 1.27 -19.76
CA PHE A 284 4.59 1.45 -21.19
C PHE A 284 3.24 2.10 -21.46
N ARG A 285 2.20 1.79 -20.68
CA ARG A 285 0.92 2.48 -20.76
C ARG A 285 1.07 3.98 -20.48
N ALA A 286 1.77 4.35 -19.40
CA ALA A 286 2.00 5.75 -19.07
C ALA A 286 2.81 6.50 -20.15
N ILE A 287 3.78 5.83 -20.79
CA ILE A 287 4.52 6.39 -21.94
C ILE A 287 3.58 6.64 -23.12
N CYS A 288 2.74 5.65 -23.47
CA CYS A 288 1.77 5.78 -24.55
C CYS A 288 0.71 6.85 -24.27
N ASP A 289 0.17 6.90 -23.04
CA ASP A 289 -0.84 7.89 -22.63
C ASP A 289 -0.28 9.32 -22.67
N ALA A 290 1.03 9.49 -22.47
CA ALA A 290 1.72 10.77 -22.62
C ALA A 290 2.08 11.12 -24.08
N GLY A 291 1.70 10.28 -25.05
CA GLY A 291 2.01 10.50 -26.48
C GLY A 291 3.49 10.36 -26.83
N LEU A 292 4.27 9.67 -25.98
CA LEU A 292 5.71 9.51 -26.15
C LEU A 292 6.06 8.23 -26.93
N ASP A 293 7.20 8.24 -27.62
CA ASP A 293 7.74 7.03 -28.27
C ASP A 293 8.10 5.97 -27.20
N ALA A 294 7.49 4.79 -27.29
CA ALA A 294 7.72 3.67 -26.36
C ALA A 294 9.17 3.18 -26.31
N ARG A 295 9.89 3.28 -27.43
CA ARG A 295 11.27 2.81 -27.59
C ARG A 295 12.26 3.91 -27.23
N GLN A 296 11.95 5.17 -27.50
CA GLN A 296 12.84 6.29 -27.21
C GLN A 296 12.15 7.43 -26.44
N PRO A 297 11.62 7.15 -25.23
CA PRO A 297 10.97 8.19 -24.46
C PRO A 297 12.03 9.15 -23.89
N PRO A 298 11.82 10.49 -24.00
CA PRO A 298 12.75 11.49 -23.45
C PRO A 298 12.82 11.43 -21.91
N TYR A 299 11.74 10.98 -21.26
CA TYR A 299 11.66 10.68 -19.84
C TYR A 299 10.66 9.54 -19.59
N VAL A 300 10.72 8.90 -18.42
CA VAL A 300 9.78 7.83 -18.05
C VAL A 300 8.70 8.41 -17.14
N PRO A 301 7.45 8.56 -17.60
CA PRO A 301 6.35 9.03 -16.76
C PRO A 301 6.06 8.03 -15.64
N LYS A 302 5.70 8.56 -14.47
CA LYS A 302 5.25 7.75 -13.35
C LYS A 302 3.85 7.18 -13.65
N PRO A 303 3.63 5.86 -13.54
CA PRO A 303 2.29 5.30 -13.66
C PRO A 303 1.32 5.89 -12.63
N ALA A 304 0.08 6.14 -13.04
CA ALA A 304 -0.95 6.70 -12.17
C ALA A 304 -1.42 5.71 -11.11
N LEU A 305 -1.55 4.43 -11.48
CA LEU A 305 -2.08 3.39 -10.59
C LEU A 305 -0.98 2.78 -9.71
N PRO A 306 -1.18 2.73 -8.38
CA PRO A 306 -0.31 1.99 -7.48
C PRO A 306 -0.43 0.48 -7.71
N VAL A 307 0.65 -0.25 -7.41
CA VAL A 307 0.74 -1.70 -7.60
C VAL A 307 0.82 -2.42 -6.26
N GLY A 308 -0.14 -3.29 -6.00
CA GLY A 308 -0.11 -4.29 -4.93
C GLY A 308 0.59 -5.56 -5.38
N ILE A 309 1.52 -6.08 -4.58
CA ILE A 309 2.28 -7.29 -4.89
C ILE A 309 1.99 -8.36 -3.85
N ILE A 310 1.35 -9.45 -4.26
CA ILE A 310 1.08 -10.60 -3.40
C ILE A 310 2.04 -11.74 -3.78
N PRO A 311 2.92 -12.18 -2.86
CA PRO A 311 3.89 -13.23 -3.13
C PRO A 311 3.20 -14.58 -3.35
N ALA A 312 3.39 -15.18 -4.52
CA ALA A 312 2.95 -16.54 -4.82
C ALA A 312 3.94 -17.31 -5.71
N GLY A 313 5.17 -16.82 -5.85
CA GLY A 313 6.23 -17.43 -6.63
C GLY A 313 7.16 -18.32 -5.80
N SER A 314 8.33 -18.60 -6.35
CA SER A 314 9.36 -19.42 -5.70
C SER A 314 10.41 -18.59 -4.96
N THR A 315 10.64 -17.34 -5.40
CA THR A 315 11.70 -16.46 -4.89
C THR A 315 11.08 -15.23 -4.24
N ASP A 316 10.18 -14.54 -4.96
CA ASP A 316 9.41 -13.39 -4.49
C ASP A 316 10.30 -12.28 -3.94
N THR A 317 11.42 -12.01 -4.62
CA THR A 317 12.43 -11.03 -4.20
C THR A 317 11.81 -9.65 -4.06
N VAL A 318 11.05 -9.19 -5.06
CA VAL A 318 10.44 -7.85 -5.01
C VAL A 318 9.45 -7.75 -3.85
N ALA A 319 8.60 -8.77 -3.67
CA ALA A 319 7.63 -8.79 -2.59
C ALA A 319 8.31 -8.80 -1.20
N TYR A 320 9.34 -9.62 -1.03
CA TYR A 320 10.07 -9.72 0.24
C TYR A 320 10.81 -8.41 0.55
N SER A 321 11.44 -7.77 -0.44
CA SER A 321 12.10 -6.48 -0.25
C SER A 321 11.13 -5.37 0.13
N LEU A 322 9.90 -5.39 -0.40
CA LEU A 322 8.89 -4.37 -0.09
C LEU A 322 8.26 -4.55 1.29
N HIS A 323 7.85 -5.77 1.63
CA HIS A 323 7.12 -6.06 2.87
C HIS A 323 8.02 -6.46 4.04
N GLY A 324 9.28 -6.83 3.78
CA GLY A 324 10.19 -7.43 4.76
C GLY A 324 9.78 -8.86 5.19
N THR A 325 8.84 -9.48 4.46
CA THR A 325 8.33 -10.83 4.69
C THR A 325 7.70 -11.38 3.41
N SER A 326 7.63 -12.71 3.28
CA SER A 326 6.88 -13.40 2.22
C SER A 326 5.47 -13.83 2.67
N ASP A 327 5.01 -13.35 3.82
CA ASP A 327 3.66 -13.62 4.33
C ASP A 327 2.60 -12.94 3.45
N VAL A 328 1.75 -13.76 2.84
CA VAL A 328 0.69 -13.34 1.91
C VAL A 328 -0.32 -12.41 2.58
N ARG A 329 -0.73 -12.71 3.82
CA ARG A 329 -1.73 -11.91 4.54
C ARG A 329 -1.19 -10.54 4.85
N THR A 330 0.08 -10.44 5.24
CA THR A 330 0.77 -9.17 5.46
C THR A 330 0.75 -8.31 4.21
N ALA A 331 1.09 -8.87 3.04
CA ALA A 331 1.02 -8.14 1.78
C ALA A 331 -0.41 -7.66 1.46
N ALA A 332 -1.42 -8.50 1.68
CA ALA A 332 -2.83 -8.13 1.50
C ALA A 332 -3.29 -7.04 2.50
N ILE A 333 -2.83 -7.08 3.74
CA ILE A 333 -3.10 -6.05 4.77
C ILE A 333 -2.48 -4.72 4.36
N HIS A 334 -1.22 -4.69 3.91
CA HIS A 334 -0.58 -3.45 3.44
C HIS A 334 -1.36 -2.80 2.29
N LEU A 335 -1.89 -3.62 1.37
CA LEU A 335 -2.77 -3.17 0.29
C LEU A 335 -4.07 -2.56 0.85
N ILE A 336 -4.75 -3.27 1.75
CA ILE A 336 -6.00 -2.81 2.39
C ILE A 336 -5.82 -1.49 3.13
N LEU A 337 -4.70 -1.35 3.84
CA LEU A 337 -4.37 -0.13 4.58
C LEU A 337 -3.91 1.02 3.67
N GLY A 338 -3.81 0.80 2.36
CA GLY A 338 -3.40 1.82 1.39
C GLY A 338 -1.97 2.31 1.60
N GLN A 339 -1.09 1.46 2.16
CA GLN A 339 0.29 1.86 2.41
C GLN A 339 1.07 1.88 1.09
N GLN A 340 1.71 3.01 0.80
CA GLN A 340 2.44 3.22 -0.44
C GLN A 340 3.93 3.47 -0.17
N ARG A 341 4.77 2.95 -1.06
CA ARG A 341 6.21 3.23 -1.11
C ARG A 341 6.64 3.41 -2.55
N GLY A 342 7.58 4.33 -2.78
CA GLY A 342 8.27 4.43 -4.06
C GLY A 342 9.12 3.19 -4.31
N MET A 343 9.21 2.78 -5.57
CA MET A 343 10.08 1.69 -6.00
C MET A 343 10.79 2.13 -7.26
N ASP A 344 12.12 2.07 -7.22
CA ASP A 344 12.95 2.39 -8.37
C ASP A 344 12.90 1.26 -9.40
N VAL A 345 13.02 1.63 -10.67
CA VAL A 345 13.07 0.68 -11.79
C VAL A 345 14.22 1.04 -12.72
N CYS A 346 14.90 0.03 -13.23
CA CYS A 346 15.99 0.20 -14.19
C CYS A 346 15.46 -0.02 -15.61
N SER A 347 15.71 0.92 -16.52
CA SER A 347 15.43 0.71 -17.95
C SER A 347 16.58 -0.06 -18.60
N VAL A 348 16.24 -1.11 -19.35
CA VAL A 348 17.18 -1.89 -20.17
C VAL A 348 17.01 -1.46 -21.63
N ARG A 349 18.08 -0.94 -22.23
CA ARG A 349 18.07 -0.39 -23.60
C ARG A 349 19.09 -1.08 -24.50
N ASN A 350 18.77 -1.20 -25.79
CA ASN A 350 19.73 -1.52 -26.85
C ASN A 350 19.80 -0.34 -27.86
N ARG A 351 20.51 -0.55 -28.99
CA ARG A 351 20.63 0.46 -30.06
C ARG A 351 19.28 0.90 -30.65
N GLU A 352 18.25 0.06 -30.54
CA GLU A 352 16.90 0.33 -31.05
C GLU A 352 16.00 1.00 -30.01
N GLY A 353 16.46 1.16 -28.76
CA GLY A 353 15.73 1.81 -27.67
C GLY A 353 15.46 0.93 -26.45
N VAL A 354 14.46 1.31 -25.66
CA VAL A 354 14.01 0.59 -24.47
C VAL A 354 13.46 -0.78 -24.86
N ILE A 355 13.95 -1.81 -24.18
CA ILE A 355 13.47 -3.18 -24.31
C ILE A 355 12.51 -3.48 -23.16
N ARG A 356 12.94 -3.27 -21.91
CA ARG A 356 12.19 -3.62 -20.70
C ARG A 356 12.59 -2.74 -19.51
N PHE A 357 11.75 -2.76 -18.49
CA PHE A 357 12.05 -2.25 -17.16
C PHE A 357 12.24 -3.42 -16.19
N CYS A 358 13.22 -3.31 -15.29
CA CYS A 358 13.53 -4.29 -14.26
C CYS A 358 13.41 -3.65 -12.87
N ALA A 359 12.80 -4.37 -11.92
CA ALA A 359 12.58 -3.89 -10.55
C ALA A 359 13.43 -4.60 -9.48
N SER A 360 14.23 -5.61 -9.86
CA SER A 360 15.05 -6.37 -8.90
C SER A 360 16.47 -6.60 -9.41
N VAL A 361 16.64 -7.46 -10.41
CA VAL A 361 17.95 -7.90 -10.89
C VAL A 361 17.97 -8.03 -12.41
N LEU A 362 18.97 -7.43 -13.04
CA LEU A 362 19.42 -7.76 -14.38
C LEU A 362 20.76 -8.50 -14.25
N SER A 363 20.89 -9.66 -14.89
CA SER A 363 22.14 -10.43 -14.88
C SER A 363 22.54 -10.88 -16.29
N TYR A 364 23.84 -10.84 -16.56
CA TYR A 364 24.48 -11.32 -17.77
C TYR A 364 25.69 -12.20 -17.42
N GLY A 365 26.14 -13.04 -18.36
CA GLY A 365 27.20 -14.01 -18.13
C GLY A 365 26.74 -15.18 -17.28
N TYR A 366 27.60 -15.71 -16.40
CA TYR A 366 27.34 -16.92 -15.63
C TYR A 366 26.01 -16.89 -14.86
N LEU A 367 25.71 -15.80 -14.16
CA LEU A 367 24.47 -15.70 -13.38
C LEU A 367 23.21 -15.66 -14.27
N GLY A 368 23.30 -14.98 -15.42
CA GLY A 368 22.21 -14.96 -16.41
C GLY A 368 21.99 -16.33 -17.05
N ASP A 369 23.08 -17.03 -17.37
CA ASP A 369 23.06 -18.41 -17.86
C ASP A 369 22.42 -19.37 -16.87
N VAL A 370 22.81 -19.28 -15.60
CA VAL A 370 22.23 -20.08 -14.51
C VAL A 370 20.75 -19.78 -14.38
N ALA A 371 20.35 -18.50 -14.37
CA ALA A 371 18.94 -18.11 -14.31
C ALA A 371 18.14 -18.70 -15.48
N ALA A 372 18.62 -18.53 -16.72
CA ALA A 372 17.96 -19.05 -17.92
C ALA A 372 17.86 -20.58 -17.93
N LYS A 373 18.95 -21.29 -17.60
CA LYS A 373 18.98 -22.76 -17.54
C LYS A 373 18.10 -23.30 -16.41
N SER A 374 18.00 -22.57 -15.29
CA SER A 374 17.18 -22.96 -14.14
C SER A 374 15.67 -22.97 -14.43
N GLU A 375 15.19 -22.28 -15.48
CA GLU A 375 13.78 -22.25 -15.86
C GLU A 375 13.26 -23.63 -16.28
N ARG A 376 14.12 -24.49 -16.85
CA ARG A 376 13.77 -25.89 -17.19
C ARG A 376 13.50 -26.76 -15.96
N TYR A 377 13.88 -26.26 -14.79
CA TYR A 377 13.88 -26.98 -13.53
C TYR A 377 12.93 -26.37 -12.50
N ARG A 378 11.88 -25.65 -12.92
CA ARG A 378 10.90 -25.03 -12.01
C ARG A 378 10.28 -25.99 -11.00
N TRP A 379 10.15 -27.28 -11.35
CA TRP A 379 9.65 -28.32 -10.46
C TRP A 379 10.51 -28.52 -9.20
N MET A 380 11.79 -28.12 -9.20
CA MET A 380 12.69 -28.19 -8.05
C MET A 380 12.54 -27.03 -7.05
N GLY A 381 11.65 -26.06 -7.30
CA GLY A 381 11.54 -24.87 -6.46
C GLY A 381 12.85 -24.07 -6.44
N THR A 382 13.28 -23.58 -5.28
CA THR A 382 14.49 -22.74 -5.14
C THR A 382 15.79 -23.51 -5.40
N LYS A 383 15.84 -24.82 -5.12
CA LYS A 383 17.04 -25.66 -5.36
C LYS A 383 17.50 -25.70 -6.82
N ARG A 384 16.63 -25.29 -7.75
CA ARG A 384 16.95 -25.16 -9.18
C ARG A 384 18.16 -24.26 -9.45
N TYR A 385 18.38 -23.24 -8.62
CA TYR A 385 19.48 -22.28 -8.81
C TYR A 385 20.83 -22.90 -8.47
N GLU A 386 20.92 -23.62 -7.35
CA GLU A 386 22.13 -24.35 -6.96
C GLU A 386 22.47 -25.43 -8.00
N PHE A 387 21.48 -26.22 -8.40
CA PHE A 387 21.65 -27.27 -9.41
C PHE A 387 22.11 -26.70 -10.76
N ALA A 388 21.44 -25.66 -11.27
CA ALA A 388 21.81 -25.02 -12.52
C ALA A 388 23.18 -24.34 -12.42
N GLY A 389 23.53 -23.79 -11.25
CA GLY A 389 24.83 -23.25 -10.91
C GLY A 389 25.94 -24.29 -11.10
N VAL A 390 25.91 -25.36 -10.32
CA VAL A 390 26.91 -26.44 -10.39
C VAL A 390 27.03 -26.98 -11.81
N LYS A 391 25.91 -27.25 -12.48
CA LYS A 391 25.91 -27.77 -13.86
C LYS A 391 26.55 -26.80 -14.86
N THR A 392 26.29 -25.50 -14.71
CA THR A 392 26.89 -24.48 -15.58
C THR A 392 28.37 -24.33 -15.30
N PHE A 393 28.77 -24.34 -14.03
CA PHE A 393 30.17 -24.24 -13.61
C PHE A 393 31.02 -25.39 -14.15
N LEU A 394 30.54 -26.63 -14.02
CA LEU A 394 31.25 -27.82 -14.52
C LEU A 394 31.42 -27.79 -16.05
N LYS A 395 30.42 -27.29 -16.79
CA LYS A 395 30.53 -27.13 -18.25
C LYS A 395 31.58 -26.09 -18.64
N THR A 396 31.66 -24.97 -17.90
CA THR A 396 32.67 -23.95 -18.15
C THR A 396 34.08 -24.47 -17.88
N LEU A 397 34.26 -25.32 -16.86
CA LEU A 397 35.55 -25.97 -16.59
C LEU A 397 35.96 -26.95 -17.69
N ALA A 398 35.02 -27.72 -18.21
CA ALA A 398 35.29 -28.64 -19.32
C ALA A 398 35.70 -27.90 -20.61
N MET A 399 35.09 -26.75 -20.90
CA MET A 399 35.43 -25.94 -22.07
C MET A 399 36.77 -25.20 -21.96
N ARG A 400 37.32 -25.00 -20.74
CA ARG A 400 38.65 -24.41 -20.53
C ARG A 400 39.81 -25.42 -20.66
N ARG A 401 39.49 -26.71 -20.70
CA ARG A 401 40.48 -27.81 -20.78
C ARG A 401 40.75 -28.28 -22.20
N ASN A 402 39.95 -27.82 -23.17
CA ASN A 402 40.19 -27.92 -24.60
C ASN A 402 40.57 -26.54 -25.12
#